data_AF-A0A3D2IJY6-F1
#
_entry.id   AF-A0A3D2IJY6-F1
#
_cell.length_a   1.000
_cell.length_b   1.000
_cell.length_c   1.000
_cell.angle_alpha   90.00
_cell.angle_beta   90.00
_cell.angle_gamma   90.00
#
_symmetry.space_group_name_H-M   'P 1'
#
loop_
_entity.id
_entity.type
_entity.pdbx_description
1 polymer ?
#
loop_
_entity_poly.entity_id
_entity_poly.type
_entity_poly.pdbx_seq_one_letter_code
_entity_poly.pdbx_strand_id
1 'polypeptide(L)'
;IPTNEGVVNDSRYGISFNILPFQYQEIQDSSSVFVDEVRLIRNSNGYYFITATGFQNVYVMEPIKSGLKLKEKITVSEEGLKAPAFNLRSPFIQLIDTKTSEVYTLNEKGIKREEKKS
;
A
#
# COMPACT_ATOMS: atom_id res chain seq x y z
N ILE A 1 11.79 -0.56 -5.34
CA ILE A 1 11.97 0.30 -6.53
C ILE A 1 11.46 -0.49 -7.72
N PRO A 2 10.51 0.03 -8.51
CA PRO A 2 10.03 -0.61 -9.74
C PRO A 2 11.09 -0.57 -10.87
N THR A 3 11.03 -1.50 -11.83
CA THR A 3 11.77 -1.38 -13.10
C THR A 3 11.10 -0.37 -14.04
N ASN A 4 11.70 -0.11 -15.21
CA ASN A 4 11.12 0.76 -16.24
C ASN A 4 9.77 0.23 -16.78
N GLU A 5 9.52 -1.07 -16.68
CA GLU A 5 8.27 -1.74 -17.02
C GLU A 5 7.29 -1.78 -15.84
N GLY A 6 7.64 -1.17 -14.71
CA GLY A 6 6.85 -1.09 -13.49
C GLY A 6 6.92 -2.33 -12.61
N VAL A 7 7.83 -3.28 -12.88
CA VAL A 7 7.92 -4.52 -12.11
C VAL A 7 8.61 -4.27 -10.77
N VAL A 8 7.97 -4.67 -9.69
CA VAL A 8 8.50 -4.63 -8.32
C VAL A 8 8.80 -6.06 -7.88
N ASN A 9 10.04 -6.33 -7.50
CA ASN A 9 10.46 -7.59 -6.92
C ASN A 9 10.77 -7.39 -5.44
N ASP A 10 10.09 -8.13 -4.56
CA ASP A 10 10.38 -8.15 -3.13
C ASP A 10 10.94 -9.52 -2.75
N SER A 11 12.25 -9.58 -2.50
CA SER A 11 12.95 -10.82 -2.14
C SER A 11 12.61 -11.30 -0.74
N ARG A 12 12.20 -10.40 0.16
CA ARG A 12 11.84 -10.75 1.55
C ARG A 12 10.59 -11.64 1.59
N TYR A 13 9.63 -11.38 0.73
CA TYR A 13 8.38 -12.14 0.63
C TYR A 13 8.32 -13.07 -0.58
N GLY A 14 9.32 -13.01 -1.47
CA GLY A 14 9.37 -13.85 -2.67
C GLY A 14 8.25 -13.54 -3.65
N ILE A 15 7.83 -12.26 -3.74
CA ILE A 15 6.75 -11.83 -4.63
C ILE A 15 7.26 -10.90 -5.73
N SER A 16 6.53 -10.91 -6.84
CA SER A 16 6.71 -9.98 -7.96
C SER A 16 5.34 -9.46 -8.40
N PHE A 17 5.23 -8.16 -8.67
CA PHE A 17 4.00 -7.53 -9.17
C PHE A 17 4.31 -6.29 -10.01
N ASN A 18 3.35 -5.81 -10.80
CA ASN A 18 3.49 -4.58 -11.58
C ASN A 18 2.81 -3.40 -10.86
N ILE A 19 3.49 -2.26 -10.75
CA ILE A 19 3.00 -1.05 -10.09
C ILE A 19 2.03 -0.23 -10.95
N LEU A 20 2.09 -0.35 -12.28
CA LEU A 20 1.33 0.48 -13.23
C LEU A 20 -0.20 0.42 -13.03
N PRO A 21 -0.82 -0.74 -12.72
CA PRO A 21 -2.25 -0.77 -12.41
C PRO A 21 -2.62 0.08 -11.18
N PHE A 22 -1.74 0.15 -10.18
CA PHE A 22 -1.95 1.00 -9.00
C PHE A 22 -1.76 2.47 -9.35
N GLN A 23 -0.71 2.80 -10.08
CA GLN A 23 -0.45 4.16 -10.57
C GLN A 23 -1.62 4.69 -11.40
N TYR A 24 -2.16 3.88 -12.31
CA TYR A 24 -3.32 4.27 -13.11
C TYR A 24 -4.53 4.62 -12.24
N GLN A 25 -4.74 3.90 -11.13
CA GLN A 25 -5.82 4.21 -10.19
C GLN A 25 -5.60 5.55 -9.46
N GLU A 26 -4.36 6.00 -9.31
CA GLU A 26 -4.00 7.22 -8.59
C GLU A 26 -3.99 8.47 -9.48
N ILE A 27 -3.49 8.34 -10.70
CA ILE A 27 -3.23 9.50 -11.58
C ILE A 27 -3.77 9.35 -13.01
N GLN A 28 -4.48 8.25 -13.32
CA GLN A 28 -5.04 7.95 -14.65
C GLN A 28 -4.00 7.90 -15.79
N ASP A 29 -2.74 7.62 -15.44
CA ASP A 29 -1.64 7.45 -16.39
C ASP A 29 -0.82 6.19 -16.08
N SER A 30 -0.58 5.39 -17.11
CA SER A 30 0.25 4.18 -17.08
C SER A 30 1.23 4.09 -18.26
N SER A 31 1.43 5.20 -18.98
CA SER A 31 2.33 5.29 -20.14
C SER A 31 3.81 5.19 -19.77
N SER A 32 4.15 5.58 -18.53
CA SER A 32 5.49 5.48 -17.95
C SER A 32 5.42 5.25 -16.44
N VAL A 33 6.54 4.86 -15.83
CA VAL A 33 6.63 4.63 -14.39
C VAL A 33 7.01 5.92 -13.69
N PHE A 34 6.12 6.44 -12.84
CA PHE A 34 6.33 7.65 -12.04
C PHE A 34 6.62 7.35 -10.56
N VAL A 35 6.52 6.09 -10.15
CA VAL A 35 6.74 5.67 -8.77
C VAL A 35 8.21 5.33 -8.56
N ASP A 36 8.92 6.19 -7.83
CA ASP A 36 10.33 5.95 -7.46
C ASP A 36 10.48 4.79 -6.48
N GLU A 37 9.62 4.75 -5.45
CA GLU A 37 9.72 3.78 -4.37
C GLU A 37 8.33 3.32 -3.90
N VAL A 38 8.20 2.00 -3.77
CA VAL A 38 7.00 1.35 -3.27
C VAL A 38 7.20 0.97 -1.81
N ARG A 39 6.22 1.31 -0.97
CA ARG A 39 6.10 0.82 0.40
C ARG A 39 5.27 -0.46 0.39
N LEU A 40 5.83 -1.52 0.94
CA LEU A 40 5.22 -2.84 1.02
C LEU A 40 5.40 -3.40 2.43
N ILE A 41 4.32 -3.95 3.01
CA ILE A 41 4.39 -4.74 4.23
C ILE A 41 3.36 -5.87 4.19
N ARG A 42 3.70 -7.02 4.80
CA ARG A 42 2.78 -8.14 4.98
C ARG A 42 2.33 -8.24 6.42
N ASN A 43 1.02 -8.31 6.67
CA ASN A 43 0.49 -8.54 8.02
C ASN A 43 0.52 -10.02 8.43
N SER A 44 0.18 -10.32 9.69
CA SER A 44 0.18 -11.70 10.21
C SER A 44 -0.86 -12.62 9.56
N ASN A 45 -1.91 -12.04 8.97
CA ASN A 45 -2.94 -12.78 8.23
C ASN A 45 -2.54 -13.06 6.77
N GLY A 46 -1.37 -12.59 6.36
CA GLY A 46 -0.78 -12.85 5.05
C GLY A 46 -1.17 -11.88 3.94
N TYR A 47 -1.93 -10.82 4.25
CA TYR A 47 -2.27 -9.76 3.30
C TYR A 47 -1.12 -8.77 3.14
N TYR A 48 -0.93 -8.29 1.92
CA TYR A 48 0.06 -7.27 1.58
C TYR A 48 -0.60 -5.90 1.51
N PHE A 49 0.08 -4.89 2.05
CA PHE A 49 -0.31 -3.49 2.01
C PHE A 49 0.70 -2.76 1.16
N ILE A 50 0.22 -2.09 0.11
CA ILE A 50 1.04 -1.44 -0.91
C ILE A 50 0.64 0.02 -1.02
N THR A 51 1.62 0.93 -1.00
CA THR A 51 1.42 2.34 -1.31
C THR A 51 2.74 2.97 -1.80
N ALA A 52 2.72 4.23 -2.19
CA ALA A 52 3.89 4.98 -2.61
C ALA A 52 3.71 6.48 -2.31
N THR A 53 4.78 7.26 -2.45
CA THR A 53 4.67 8.72 -2.43
C THR A 53 3.73 9.19 -3.54
N GLY A 54 2.84 10.14 -3.22
CA GLY A 54 1.81 10.67 -4.09
C GLY A 54 0.52 9.86 -4.10
N PHE A 55 0.50 8.63 -3.59
CA PHE A 55 -0.71 7.81 -3.61
C PHE A 55 -1.71 8.31 -2.56
N GLN A 56 -2.98 8.37 -2.95
CA GLN A 56 -4.12 8.64 -2.08
C GLN A 56 -4.56 7.38 -1.32
N ASN A 57 -4.21 6.20 -1.83
CA ASN A 57 -4.70 4.93 -1.32
C ASN A 57 -3.58 4.00 -0.81
N VAL A 58 -4.00 3.08 0.05
CA VAL A 58 -3.30 1.83 0.36
C VAL A 58 -4.07 0.69 -0.29
N TYR A 59 -3.36 -0.14 -1.06
CA TYR A 59 -3.92 -1.29 -1.72
C TYR A 59 -3.63 -2.55 -0.91
N VAL A 60 -4.70 -3.23 -0.50
CA VAL A 60 -4.63 -4.50 0.22
C VAL A 60 -4.74 -5.63 -0.78
N MET A 61 -3.73 -6.49 -0.80
CA MET A 61 -3.64 -7.61 -1.73
C MET A 61 -3.68 -8.95 -0.99
N GLU A 62 -4.48 -9.88 -1.51
CA GLU A 62 -4.46 -11.29 -1.11
C GLU A 62 -3.48 -12.08 -1.99
N PRO A 63 -2.63 -12.95 -1.42
CA PRO A 63 -1.80 -13.84 -2.21
C PRO A 63 -2.67 -14.87 -2.93
N ILE A 64 -2.41 -15.08 -4.22
CA ILE A 64 -3.01 -16.13 -5.04
C ILE A 64 -1.91 -17.00 -5.67
N LYS A 65 -2.30 -18.10 -6.34
CA LYS A 65 -1.35 -18.92 -7.09
C LYS A 65 -0.59 -18.05 -8.10
N SER A 66 0.72 -17.93 -7.89
CA SER A 66 1.63 -17.15 -8.74
C SER A 66 1.35 -15.64 -8.82
N GLY A 67 0.76 -15.02 -7.79
CA GLY A 67 0.58 -13.57 -7.81
C GLY A 67 -0.17 -12.96 -6.64
N LEU A 68 -0.65 -11.73 -6.86
CA LEU A 68 -1.44 -10.94 -5.93
C LEU A 68 -2.80 -10.60 -6.57
N LYS A 69 -3.86 -10.61 -5.77
CA LYS A 69 -5.19 -10.15 -6.16
C LYS A 69 -5.63 -9.01 -5.26
N LEU A 70 -6.21 -7.97 -5.85
CA LEU A 70 -6.73 -6.83 -5.09
C LEU A 70 -7.91 -7.29 -4.23
N LYS A 71 -7.83 -7.01 -2.94
CA LYS A 71 -8.89 -7.29 -1.96
C LYS A 71 -9.63 -6.03 -1.55
N GLU A 72 -8.89 -4.97 -1.25
CA GLU A 72 -9.44 -3.72 -0.75
C GLU A 72 -8.58 -2.52 -1.19
N LYS A 73 -9.22 -1.37 -1.41
CA LYS A 73 -8.57 -0.09 -1.63
C LYS A 73 -8.96 0.87 -0.51
N ILE A 74 -7.99 1.22 0.33
CA ILE A 74 -8.21 2.06 1.50
C ILE A 74 -7.74 3.48 1.17
N THR A 75 -8.66 4.41 1.00
CA THR A 75 -8.32 5.84 0.86
C THR A 75 -7.84 6.38 2.21
N VAL A 76 -6.65 6.95 2.22
CA VAL A 76 -5.98 7.48 3.42
C VAL A 76 -5.64 8.96 3.29
N SER A 77 -5.60 9.51 2.08
CA SER A 77 -5.36 10.94 1.84
C SER A 77 -6.05 11.38 0.55
N GLU A 78 -6.66 12.56 0.51
CA GLU A 78 -7.19 13.15 -0.73
C GLU A 78 -6.10 13.88 -1.53
N GLU A 79 -5.04 14.33 -0.86
CA GLU A 79 -3.94 15.10 -1.49
C GLU A 79 -2.71 14.24 -1.84
N GLY A 80 -2.79 12.94 -1.54
CA GLY A 80 -1.70 11.98 -1.71
C GLY A 80 -0.62 12.06 -0.61
N LEU A 81 -0.13 10.89 -0.22
CA LEU A 81 0.88 10.71 0.83
C LEU A 81 2.22 11.36 0.44
N LYS A 82 2.82 12.12 1.34
CA LYS A 82 4.05 12.88 1.08
C LYS A 82 5.31 12.09 1.42
N ALA A 83 5.28 11.31 2.50
CA ALA A 83 6.38 10.43 2.90
C ALA A 83 5.87 9.22 3.69
N PRO A 84 5.18 8.27 3.02
CA PRO A 84 4.56 7.14 3.69
C PRO A 84 5.58 6.12 4.19
N ALA A 85 5.32 5.57 5.38
CA ALA A 85 6.06 4.47 5.97
C ALA A 85 5.10 3.50 6.68
N PHE A 86 5.37 2.20 6.56
CA PHE A 86 4.61 1.17 7.25
C PHE A 86 5.35 0.64 8.48
N ASN A 87 4.60 0.40 9.54
CA ASN A 87 5.04 -0.29 10.74
C ASN A 87 4.12 -1.48 11.03
N LEU A 88 4.70 -2.64 11.37
CA LEU A 88 3.92 -3.78 11.84
C LEU A 88 3.50 -3.55 13.30
N ARG A 89 2.22 -3.69 13.58
CA ARG A 89 1.60 -3.59 14.92
C ARG A 89 0.57 -4.70 15.07
N SER A 90 1.04 -5.95 15.07
CA SER A 90 0.17 -7.14 14.99
C SER A 90 -1.03 -7.04 15.94
N PRO A 91 -2.26 -7.29 15.45
CA PRO A 91 -2.61 -7.81 14.12
C PRO A 91 -2.73 -6.74 13.00
N PHE A 92 -2.45 -5.48 13.31
CA PHE A 92 -2.64 -4.34 12.42
C PHE A 92 -1.36 -3.90 11.71
N ILE A 93 -1.54 -3.07 10.69
CA ILE A 93 -0.49 -2.25 10.08
C ILE A 93 -0.71 -0.81 10.48
N GLN A 94 0.34 -0.12 10.88
CA GLN A 94 0.31 1.32 11.04
C GLN A 94 0.93 1.96 9.80
N LEU A 95 0.16 2.82 9.13
CA LEU A 95 0.68 3.75 8.13
C LEU A 95 0.97 5.08 8.82
N ILE A 96 2.15 5.64 8.57
CA ILE A 96 2.53 6.98 9.02
C ILE A 96 2.95 7.76 7.78
N ASP A 97 2.37 8.95 7.57
CA ASP A 97 2.98 9.94 6.68
C ASP A 97 3.93 10.81 7.51
N THR A 98 5.22 10.57 7.34
CA THR A 98 6.24 11.19 8.20
C THR A 98 6.39 12.69 7.97
N LYS A 99 5.84 13.25 6.87
CA LYS A 99 5.85 14.69 6.61
C LYS A 99 4.64 15.41 7.23
N THR A 100 3.46 14.78 7.25
CA THR A 100 2.25 15.38 7.83
C THR A 100 1.99 14.95 9.28
N SER A 101 2.70 13.92 9.75
CA SER A 101 2.48 13.25 11.04
C SER A 101 1.12 12.55 11.17
N GLU A 102 0.41 12.34 10.06
CA GLU A 102 -0.83 11.58 10.05
C GLU A 102 -0.55 10.08 10.24
N VAL A 103 -1.40 9.43 11.05
CA VAL A 103 -1.24 8.02 11.43
C VAL A 103 -2.56 7.28 11.23
N TYR A 104 -2.51 6.18 10.51
CA TYR A 104 -3.65 5.30 10.26
C TYR A 104 -3.36 3.90 10.77
N THR A 105 -4.33 3.32 11.48
CA THR A 105 -4.30 1.89 11.84
C THR A 105 -5.14 1.12 10.84
N LEU A 106 -4.52 0.18 10.13
CA LEU A 106 -5.09 -0.54 9.00
C LEU A 106 -5.21 -2.04 9.30
N ASN A 107 -6.25 -2.66 8.76
CA ASN A 107 -6.37 -4.11 8.58
C ASN A 107 -6.83 -4.43 7.16
N GLU A 108 -7.07 -5.72 6.86
CA GLU A 108 -7.49 -6.15 5.52
C GLU A 108 -8.89 -5.68 5.11
N LYS A 109 -9.62 -5.02 6.01
CA LYS A 109 -10.99 -4.52 5.82
C LYS A 109 -11.06 -2.99 5.77
N GLY A 110 -9.96 -2.28 6.01
CA GLY A 110 -9.94 -0.82 6.03
C GLY A 110 -9.21 -0.19 7.22
N ILE A 111 -9.53 1.08 7.47
CA ILE A 111 -9.06 1.82 8.65
C ILE A 111 -9.82 1.32 9.88
N LYS A 112 -9.08 0.86 10.89
CA LYS A 112 -9.63 0.57 12.21
C LYS A 112 -10.01 1.90 12.88
N ARG A 113 -11.32 2.17 12.97
CA ARG A 113 -11.83 3.24 13.83
C ARG A 113 -11.79 2.74 15.27
N GLU A 114 -11.27 3.53 16.19
CA GLU A 114 -11.47 3.26 17.60
C GLU A 114 -12.96 3.38 17.88
N GLU A 115 -13.59 2.32 18.39
CA GLU A 115 -14.90 2.44 19.01
C GLU A 115 -14.71 3.39 20.20
N LYS A 116 -15.19 4.64 20.07
CA LYS A 116 -15.39 5.47 21.25
C LYS A 116 -16.34 4.69 22.15
N LYS A 117 -15.83 4.13 23.24
CA LYS A 117 -16.68 3.70 24.35
C LYS A 117 -17.35 4.98 24.87
N SER A 118 -18.60 5.17 24.47
CA SER A 118 -19.51 6.11 25.12
C SER A 118 -19.77 5.68 26.56
#